data_AF-A0A5R9FUX3-F1
#
_entry.id   AF-A0A5R9FUX3-F1
#
_cell.length_a   1.000
_cell.length_b   1.000
_cell.length_c   1.000
_cell.angle_alpha   90.00
_cell.angle_beta   90.00
_cell.angle_gamma   90.00
#
_symmetry.space_group_name_H-M   'P 1'
#
loop_
_entity.id
_entity.type
_entity.pdbx_description
1 polymer ?
#
loop_
_entity_poly.entity_id
_entity_poly.type
_entity_poly.pdbx_seq_one_letter_code
_entity_poly.pdbx_strand_id
1 'polypeptide(L)'
;MPDELLGALQYAERHQAKITDVTAARKAALTRVLLWEHLREQTIAQVDRHQARAVDAAREAGAEWAELVRPLAVGAPSGAYNKAKRLRAADLTDSTGRPVRRTPEAVDAVLAYQAEQARAAVRRQAAEERRRHLVLRVARELLTHRAELAADEECEYWLGEAETVLADCRTPTQLVSLATYLEAAVRHIQRHEQHTGQPIPVSEAAAAAYAAARALTANDSGE
;
A
#
# COMPACT_ATOMS: atom_id res chain seq x y z
N MET A 1 -22.11 18.66 -8.94
CA MET A 1 -22.28 18.88 -7.48
C MET A 1 -22.08 20.33 -7.05
N PRO A 2 -21.00 21.07 -7.43
CA PRO A 2 -20.86 22.48 -7.02
C PRO A 2 -21.98 23.38 -7.58
N ASP A 3 -22.34 23.17 -8.84
CA ASP A 3 -23.35 23.98 -9.54
C ASP A 3 -24.78 23.79 -9.00
N GLU A 4 -25.10 22.59 -8.53
CA GLU A 4 -26.40 22.28 -7.92
C GLU A 4 -26.54 22.93 -6.54
N LEU A 5 -25.48 22.86 -5.71
CA LEU A 5 -25.46 23.53 -4.41
C LEU A 5 -25.52 25.05 -4.58
N LEU A 6 -24.79 25.61 -5.54
CA LEU A 6 -24.85 27.03 -5.88
C LEU A 6 -26.27 27.44 -6.28
N GLY A 7 -26.92 26.69 -7.17
CA GLY A 7 -28.30 26.93 -7.57
C GLY A 7 -29.29 26.85 -6.40
N ALA A 8 -29.14 25.86 -5.52
CA ALA A 8 -29.95 25.70 -4.32
C ALA A 8 -29.79 26.87 -3.33
N LEU A 9 -28.55 27.34 -3.12
CA LEU A 9 -28.27 28.48 -2.24
C LEU A 9 -28.85 29.78 -2.79
N GLN A 10 -28.69 30.04 -4.09
CA GLN A 10 -29.30 31.19 -4.76
C GLN A 10 -30.84 31.14 -4.69
N TYR A 11 -31.43 29.96 -4.88
CA TYR A 11 -32.87 29.78 -4.73
C TYR A 11 -33.33 30.07 -3.30
N ALA A 12 -32.62 29.53 -2.29
CA ALA A 12 -32.94 29.74 -0.88
C ALA A 12 -32.79 31.21 -0.46
N GLU A 13 -31.81 31.93 -1.02
CA GLU A 13 -31.64 33.36 -0.85
C GLU A 13 -32.82 34.18 -1.36
N ARG A 14 -33.28 33.91 -2.60
CA ARG A 14 -34.45 34.59 -3.18
C ARG A 14 -35.74 34.35 -2.41
N HIS A 15 -35.84 33.22 -1.71
CA HIS A 15 -37.08 32.79 -1.04
C HIS A 15 -37.06 32.96 0.49
N GLN A 16 -36.02 33.54 1.07
CA GLN A 16 -35.85 33.61 2.51
C GLN A 16 -37.00 34.31 3.26
N ALA A 17 -37.63 35.32 2.63
CA ALA A 17 -38.73 36.07 3.21
C ALA A 17 -40.04 35.25 3.34
N LYS A 18 -40.10 34.06 2.72
CA LYS A 18 -41.26 33.15 2.84
C LYS A 18 -41.25 32.35 4.14
N ILE A 19 -40.16 32.36 4.90
CA ILE A 19 -40.06 31.68 6.20
C ILE A 19 -40.57 32.62 7.29
N THR A 20 -41.78 32.36 7.79
CA THR A 20 -42.45 33.21 8.77
C THR A 20 -42.09 32.89 10.21
N ASP A 21 -41.72 31.63 10.50
CA ASP A 21 -41.22 31.25 11.83
C ASP A 21 -39.78 31.77 12.03
N VAL A 22 -39.60 32.58 13.06
CA VAL A 22 -38.32 33.24 13.39
C VAL A 22 -37.22 32.20 13.70
N THR A 23 -37.58 31.10 14.35
CA THR A 23 -36.62 30.05 14.71
C THR A 23 -36.13 29.31 13.46
N ALA A 24 -37.06 28.92 12.58
CA ALA A 24 -36.74 28.33 11.28
C ALA A 24 -35.94 29.28 10.39
N ALA A 25 -36.29 30.58 10.36
CA ALA A 25 -35.57 31.58 9.59
C ALA A 25 -34.11 31.73 10.06
N ARG A 26 -33.88 31.76 11.38
CA ARG A 26 -32.54 31.78 11.97
C ARG A 26 -31.74 30.52 11.61
N LYS A 27 -32.33 29.33 11.74
CA LYS A 27 -31.66 28.07 11.40
C LYS A 27 -31.30 28.02 9.91
N ALA A 28 -32.22 28.40 9.03
CA ALA A 28 -31.99 28.45 7.59
C ALA A 28 -30.89 29.46 7.21
N ALA A 29 -30.80 30.61 7.88
CA ALA A 29 -29.73 31.58 7.67
C ALA A 29 -28.36 31.01 8.06
N LEU A 30 -28.24 30.40 9.25
CA LEU A 30 -26.98 29.79 9.70
C LEU A 30 -26.54 28.63 8.80
N THR A 31 -27.48 27.78 8.37
CA THR A 31 -27.18 26.70 7.41
C THR A 31 -26.67 27.26 6.08
N ARG A 32 -27.26 28.33 5.55
CA ARG A 32 -26.77 28.97 4.33
C ARG A 32 -25.35 29.53 4.48
N VAL A 33 -25.01 30.12 5.63
CA VAL A 33 -23.64 30.58 5.91
C VAL A 33 -22.66 29.40 5.85
N LEU A 34 -22.98 28.29 6.51
CA LEU A 34 -22.14 27.09 6.49
C LEU A 34 -21.97 26.51 5.08
N LEU A 35 -23.06 26.46 4.31
CA LEU A 35 -23.04 25.94 2.95
C LEU A 35 -22.29 26.86 1.96
N TRP A 36 -22.37 28.18 2.15
CA TRP A 36 -21.57 29.14 1.37
C TRP A 36 -20.08 28.99 1.67
N GLU A 37 -19.70 28.83 2.94
CA GLU A 37 -18.30 28.59 3.29
C GLU A 37 -17.82 27.25 2.72
N HIS A 38 -18.63 26.20 2.80
CA HIS A 38 -18.29 24.92 2.19
C HIS A 38 -18.08 25.01 0.68
N LEU A 39 -18.97 25.71 -0.05
CA LEU A 39 -18.84 25.92 -1.49
C LEU A 39 -17.58 26.73 -1.82
N ARG A 40 -17.26 27.75 -1.01
CA ARG A 40 -16.03 28.53 -1.14
C ARG A 40 -14.80 27.67 -0.96
N GLU A 41 -14.74 26.85 0.08
CA GLU A 41 -13.63 25.93 0.34
C GLU A 41 -13.42 24.95 -0.83
N GLN A 42 -14.50 24.34 -1.32
CA GLN A 42 -14.43 23.43 -2.47
C GLN A 42 -13.93 24.13 -3.73
N THR A 43 -14.44 25.33 -4.01
CA THR A 43 -14.04 26.12 -5.18
C THR A 43 -12.57 26.50 -5.11
N ILE A 44 -12.10 27.00 -3.96
CA ILE A 44 -10.69 27.33 -3.74
C ILE A 44 -9.83 26.08 -3.92
N ALA A 45 -10.19 24.95 -3.32
CA ALA A 45 -9.44 23.70 -3.48
C ALA A 45 -9.37 23.26 -4.95
N GLN A 46 -10.47 23.35 -5.69
CA GLN A 46 -10.49 23.01 -7.12
C GLN A 46 -9.60 23.95 -7.94
N VAL A 47 -9.66 25.26 -7.70
CA VAL A 47 -8.78 26.24 -8.35
C VAL A 47 -7.33 25.94 -8.03
N ASP A 48 -6.99 25.64 -6.77
CA ASP A 48 -5.64 25.32 -6.35
C ASP A 48 -5.11 24.07 -7.08
N ARG A 49 -5.93 23.02 -7.25
CA ARG A 49 -5.58 21.82 -8.03
C ARG A 49 -5.28 22.13 -9.49
N HIS A 50 -6.15 22.89 -10.15
CA HIS A 50 -5.94 23.24 -11.55
C HIS A 50 -4.73 24.15 -11.72
N GLN A 51 -4.50 25.09 -10.78
CA GLN A 51 -3.31 25.93 -10.80
C GLN A 51 -2.03 25.12 -10.53
N ALA A 52 -2.06 24.14 -9.62
CA ALA A 52 -0.94 23.22 -9.41
C ALA A 52 -0.59 22.44 -10.68
N ARG A 53 -1.58 21.85 -11.34
CA ARG A 53 -1.40 21.14 -12.62
C ARG A 53 -0.84 22.04 -13.72
N ALA A 54 -1.32 23.28 -13.81
CA ALA A 54 -0.81 24.24 -14.78
C ALA A 54 0.65 24.63 -14.50
N VAL A 55 1.03 24.75 -13.23
CA VAL A 55 2.43 24.97 -12.84
C VAL A 55 3.29 23.76 -13.20
N ASP A 56 2.85 22.55 -12.88
CA ASP A 56 3.58 21.32 -13.21
C ASP A 56 3.76 21.20 -14.74
N ALA A 57 2.72 21.43 -15.53
CA ALA A 57 2.80 21.43 -17.00
C ALA A 57 3.76 22.51 -17.55
N ALA A 58 3.76 23.71 -16.96
CA ALA A 58 4.71 24.75 -17.34
C ALA A 58 6.16 24.36 -17.00
N ARG A 59 6.39 23.72 -15.85
CA ARG A 59 7.71 23.23 -15.45
C ARG A 59 8.19 22.09 -16.34
N GLU A 60 7.31 21.18 -16.75
CA GLU A 60 7.62 20.12 -17.72
C GLU A 60 7.96 20.68 -19.10
N ALA A 61 7.33 21.78 -19.51
CA ALA A 61 7.66 22.51 -20.73
C ALA A 61 8.97 23.34 -20.63
N GLY A 62 9.67 23.29 -19.49
CA GLY A 62 10.95 23.96 -19.27
C GLY A 62 10.86 25.41 -18.78
N ALA A 63 9.68 25.90 -18.40
CA ALA A 63 9.53 27.27 -17.89
C ALA A 63 10.28 27.46 -16.57
N GLU A 64 11.04 28.55 -16.42
CA GLU A 64 11.78 28.86 -15.21
C GLU A 64 10.91 29.48 -14.10
N TRP A 65 11.33 29.35 -12.83
CA TRP A 65 10.58 29.92 -11.71
C TRP A 65 10.40 31.44 -11.80
N ALA A 66 11.33 32.13 -12.46
CA ALA A 66 11.24 33.56 -12.74
C ALA A 66 10.05 33.91 -13.66
N GLU A 67 9.74 33.04 -14.62
CA GLU A 67 8.62 33.22 -15.55
C GLU A 67 7.26 32.99 -14.87
N LEU A 68 7.25 32.23 -13.78
CA LEU A 68 6.05 31.94 -12.98
C LEU A 68 5.72 33.01 -11.92
N VAL A 69 6.59 34.00 -11.71
CA VAL A 69 6.40 35.05 -10.69
C VAL A 69 5.11 35.84 -10.92
N ARG A 70 4.92 36.34 -12.16
CA ARG A 70 3.72 37.11 -12.52
C ARG A 70 2.45 36.26 -12.60
N PRO A 71 2.42 35.10 -13.29
CA PRO A 71 1.24 34.22 -13.33
C PRO A 71 0.78 33.75 -11.95
N LEU A 72 1.72 33.52 -11.02
CA LEU A 72 1.39 33.12 -9.65
C LEU A 72 1.16 34.31 -8.71
N ALA A 73 1.23 35.56 -9.19
CA ALA A 73 1.03 36.77 -8.41
C ALA A 73 1.90 36.79 -7.12
N VAL A 74 3.20 36.56 -7.27
CA VAL A 74 4.20 36.59 -6.20
C VAL A 74 5.31 37.59 -6.54
N GLY A 75 6.13 37.97 -5.56
CA GLY A 75 7.17 38.99 -5.75
C GLY A 75 8.55 38.49 -6.19
N ALA A 76 8.80 37.17 -6.13
CA ALA A 76 10.12 36.60 -6.41
C ALA A 76 10.02 35.12 -6.85
N PRO A 77 11.06 34.57 -7.53
CA PRO A 77 11.09 33.16 -7.94
C PRO A 77 10.95 32.17 -6.77
N SER A 78 11.55 32.46 -5.62
CA SER A 78 11.39 31.66 -4.40
C SER A 78 9.93 31.66 -3.90
N GLY A 79 9.22 32.77 -4.07
CA GLY A 79 7.79 32.88 -3.80
C GLY A 79 6.96 32.03 -4.75
N ALA A 80 7.36 31.92 -6.02
CA ALA A 80 6.69 31.08 -7.02
C ALA A 80 6.82 29.60 -6.67
N TYR A 81 8.03 29.16 -6.33
CA TYR A 81 8.30 27.83 -5.82
C TYR A 81 7.48 27.50 -4.56
N ASN A 82 7.50 28.38 -3.55
CA ASN A 82 6.76 28.16 -2.30
C ASN A 82 5.24 28.19 -2.50
N LYS A 83 4.73 29.00 -3.42
CA LYS A 83 3.29 28.99 -3.77
C LYS A 83 2.92 27.70 -4.48
N ALA A 84 3.68 27.29 -5.49
CA ALA A 84 3.47 26.02 -6.20
C ALA A 84 3.38 24.83 -5.22
N LYS A 85 4.29 24.81 -4.24
CA LYS A 85 4.31 23.80 -3.20
C LYS A 85 3.07 23.82 -2.32
N ARG A 86 2.59 24.99 -1.90
CA ARG A 86 1.34 25.13 -1.13
C ARG A 86 0.11 24.70 -1.91
N LEU A 87 0.07 24.94 -3.23
CA LEU A 87 -1.05 24.51 -4.07
C LEU A 87 -1.23 22.98 -4.06
N ARG A 88 -0.13 22.22 -3.95
CA ARG A 88 -0.17 20.75 -3.84
C ARG A 88 -0.89 20.26 -2.58
N ALA A 89 -1.04 21.08 -1.54
CA ALA A 89 -1.82 20.71 -0.35
C ALA A 89 -3.29 20.39 -0.68
N ALA A 90 -3.84 20.91 -1.79
CA ALA A 90 -5.22 20.66 -2.21
C ALA A 90 -5.51 19.19 -2.59
N ASP A 91 -4.47 18.41 -2.87
CA ASP A 91 -4.54 16.98 -3.21
C ASP A 91 -4.00 16.07 -2.11
N LEU A 92 -3.49 16.64 -1.01
CA LEU A 92 -2.88 15.88 0.06
C LEU A 92 -3.79 15.78 1.28
N THR A 93 -3.80 14.59 1.87
CA THR A 93 -4.35 14.32 3.19
C THR A 93 -3.25 13.82 4.10
N ASP A 94 -3.34 14.16 5.38
CA ASP A 94 -2.45 13.64 6.40
C ASP A 94 -2.80 12.18 6.76
N SER A 95 -2.03 11.57 7.65
CA SER A 95 -2.23 10.19 8.12
C SER A 95 -3.57 9.97 8.83
N THR A 96 -4.26 11.04 9.24
CA THR A 96 -5.59 10.99 9.86
C THR A 96 -6.73 11.19 8.86
N GLY A 97 -6.40 11.32 7.56
CA GLY A 97 -7.36 11.59 6.50
C GLY A 97 -7.83 13.04 6.45
N ARG A 98 -7.20 13.96 7.19
CA ARG A 98 -7.55 15.37 7.20
C ARG A 98 -6.81 16.14 6.10
N PRO A 99 -7.40 17.22 5.57
CA PRO A 99 -6.73 18.08 4.60
C PRO A 99 -5.42 18.65 5.16
N VAL A 100 -4.36 18.61 4.35
CA VAL A 100 -3.05 19.12 4.74
C VAL A 100 -3.07 20.65 4.82
N ARG A 101 -2.39 21.20 5.84
CA ARG A 101 -2.22 22.66 5.97
C ARG A 101 -1.49 23.20 4.75
N ARG A 102 -1.91 24.38 4.27
CA ARG A 102 -1.33 25.05 3.09
C ARG A 102 -0.01 25.75 3.41
N THR A 103 0.97 25.00 3.92
CA THR A 103 2.35 25.45 4.16
C THR A 103 3.34 24.52 3.45
N PRO A 104 4.46 25.04 2.93
CA PRO A 104 5.48 24.22 2.26
C PRO A 104 5.97 23.04 3.10
N GLU A 105 6.16 23.25 4.41
CA GLU A 105 6.73 22.27 5.34
C GLU A 105 5.74 21.13 5.63
N ALA A 106 4.45 21.46 5.73
CA ALA A 106 3.41 20.45 5.92
C ALA A 106 3.26 19.55 4.69
N VAL A 107 3.37 20.13 3.49
CA VAL A 107 3.37 19.39 2.22
C VAL A 107 4.58 18.45 2.14
N ASP A 108 5.79 18.93 2.47
CA ASP A 108 6.99 18.09 2.49
C ASP A 108 6.88 16.91 3.43
N ALA A 109 6.39 17.15 4.66
CA ALA A 109 6.28 16.10 5.66
C ALA A 109 5.37 14.96 5.18
N VAL A 110 4.24 15.29 4.55
CA VAL A 110 3.30 14.30 4.02
C VAL A 110 3.87 13.57 2.82
N LEU A 111 4.50 14.28 1.88
CA LEU A 111 5.13 13.66 0.72
C LEU A 111 6.28 12.72 1.13
N ALA A 112 7.10 13.12 2.09
CA ALA A 112 8.18 12.29 2.64
C ALA A 112 7.63 11.02 3.30
N TYR A 113 6.56 11.15 4.09
CA TYR A 113 5.89 10.01 4.70
C TYR A 113 5.31 9.06 3.65
N GLN A 114 4.59 9.58 2.66
CA GLN A 114 4.02 8.78 1.57
C GLN A 114 5.12 8.07 0.75
N ALA A 115 6.23 8.76 0.47
CA ALA A 115 7.37 8.16 -0.23
C ALA A 115 8.01 7.02 0.57
N GLU A 116 8.13 7.16 1.90
CA GLU A 116 8.66 6.09 2.74
C GLU A 116 7.68 4.90 2.81
N GLN A 117 6.38 5.14 2.89
CA GLN A 117 5.37 4.08 2.83
C GLN A 117 5.41 3.33 1.49
N ALA A 118 5.54 4.04 0.37
CA ALA A 118 5.68 3.43 -0.94
C ALA A 118 6.95 2.58 -1.03
N ARG A 119 8.08 3.09 -0.54
CA ARG A 119 9.34 2.32 -0.47
C ARG A 119 9.21 1.08 0.42
N ALA A 120 8.57 1.22 1.57
CA ALA A 120 8.31 0.11 2.48
C ALA A 120 7.41 -0.96 1.84
N ALA A 121 6.39 -0.56 1.08
CA ALA A 121 5.53 -1.47 0.33
C ALA A 121 6.33 -2.24 -0.75
N VAL A 122 7.16 -1.54 -1.53
CA VAL A 122 8.04 -2.17 -2.53
C VAL A 122 9.01 -3.16 -1.87
N ARG A 123 9.61 -2.79 -0.73
CA ARG A 123 10.51 -3.69 0.02
C ARG A 123 9.79 -4.95 0.51
N ARG A 124 8.56 -4.81 1.03
CA ARG A 124 7.73 -5.94 1.46
C ARG A 124 7.40 -6.88 0.30
N GLN A 125 6.90 -6.33 -0.81
CA GLN A 125 6.57 -7.12 -1.99
C GLN A 125 7.80 -7.86 -2.55
N ALA A 126 8.96 -7.20 -2.58
CA ALA A 126 10.19 -7.85 -3.02
C ALA A 126 10.66 -8.95 -2.06
N ALA A 127 10.41 -8.82 -0.75
CA ALA A 127 10.71 -9.87 0.23
C ALA A 127 9.76 -11.07 0.08
N GLU A 128 8.47 -10.83 -0.13
CA GLU A 128 7.47 -11.86 -0.39
C GLU A 128 7.79 -12.66 -1.67
N GLU A 129 8.19 -11.98 -2.75
CA GLU A 129 8.55 -12.67 -4.00
C GLU A 129 9.82 -13.51 -3.84
N ARG A 130 10.84 -12.99 -3.13
CA ARG A 130 12.04 -13.78 -2.81
C ARG A 130 11.70 -15.02 -1.98
N ARG A 131 10.81 -14.88 -1.00
CA ARG A 131 10.31 -15.99 -0.18
C ARG A 131 9.57 -17.01 -1.03
N ARG A 132 8.67 -16.56 -1.91
CA ARG A 132 7.94 -17.42 -2.87
C ARG A 132 8.90 -18.25 -3.70
N HIS A 133 9.88 -17.61 -4.34
CA HIS A 133 10.88 -18.30 -5.14
C HIS A 133 11.69 -19.31 -4.34
N LEU A 134 12.06 -18.97 -3.10
CA LEU A 134 12.81 -19.86 -2.22
C LEU A 134 12.00 -21.10 -1.85
N VAL A 135 10.75 -20.95 -1.39
CA VAL A 135 9.86 -22.06 -1.01
C VAL A 135 9.65 -23.00 -2.19
N LEU A 136 9.32 -22.46 -3.37
CA LEU A 136 9.09 -23.27 -4.57
C LEU A 136 10.34 -24.03 -5.02
N ARG A 137 11.52 -23.41 -4.92
CA ARG A 137 12.79 -24.07 -5.24
C ARG A 137 13.08 -25.22 -4.28
N VAL A 138 12.99 -24.95 -2.98
CA VAL A 138 13.24 -25.95 -1.93
C VAL A 138 12.25 -27.12 -2.03
N ALA A 139 10.97 -26.84 -2.30
CA ALA A 139 9.96 -27.87 -2.53
C ALA A 139 10.34 -28.81 -3.68
N ARG A 140 10.75 -28.23 -4.83
CA ARG A 140 11.17 -29.01 -6.01
C ARG A 140 12.40 -29.86 -5.73
N GLU A 141 13.41 -29.27 -5.08
CA GLU A 141 14.64 -29.97 -4.72
C GLU A 141 14.35 -31.13 -3.75
N LEU A 142 13.53 -30.92 -2.72
CA LEU A 142 13.15 -31.95 -1.77
C LEU A 142 12.36 -33.09 -2.43
N LEU A 143 11.36 -32.77 -3.26
CA LEU A 143 10.54 -33.77 -3.95
C LEU A 143 11.30 -34.56 -5.01
N THR A 144 12.33 -33.98 -5.61
CA THR A 144 13.24 -34.70 -6.52
C THR A 144 13.90 -35.89 -5.83
N HIS A 145 14.19 -35.75 -4.53
CA HIS A 145 14.82 -36.80 -3.71
C HIS A 145 13.84 -37.54 -2.79
N ARG A 146 12.52 -37.47 -3.04
CA ARG A 146 11.50 -38.03 -2.14
C ARG A 146 11.73 -39.51 -1.78
N ALA A 147 12.19 -40.32 -2.73
CA ALA A 147 12.41 -41.75 -2.51
C ALA A 147 13.60 -42.04 -1.58
N GLU A 148 14.55 -41.11 -1.49
CA GLU A 148 15.71 -41.18 -0.59
C GLU A 148 15.43 -40.52 0.78
N LEU A 149 14.28 -39.86 0.92
CA LEU A 149 13.91 -39.05 2.09
C LEU A 149 12.65 -39.56 2.82
N ALA A 150 11.90 -40.48 2.21
CA ALA A 150 10.74 -41.12 2.80
C ALA A 150 11.14 -41.98 4.02
N ALA A 151 11.00 -41.39 5.20
CA ALA A 151 11.41 -42.01 6.47
C ALA A 151 10.31 -42.92 7.07
N ASP A 152 9.05 -42.56 6.86
CA ASP A 152 7.86 -43.28 7.32
C ASP A 152 6.65 -42.94 6.43
N GLU A 153 5.53 -43.66 6.62
CA GLU A 153 4.28 -43.45 5.85
C GLU A 153 3.75 -42.01 5.98
N GLU A 154 3.97 -41.37 7.13
CA GLU A 154 3.57 -39.98 7.38
C GLU A 154 4.43 -39.00 6.56
N CYS A 155 5.74 -39.21 6.49
CA CYS A 155 6.65 -38.46 5.65
C CYS A 155 6.26 -38.59 4.17
N GLU A 156 5.95 -39.80 3.71
CA GLU A 156 5.45 -40.04 2.35
C GLU A 156 4.16 -39.28 2.08
N TYR A 157 3.21 -39.31 3.03
CA TYR A 157 1.96 -38.57 2.95
C TYR A 157 2.19 -37.07 2.78
N TRP A 158 3.00 -36.45 3.66
CA TRP A 158 3.26 -35.00 3.60
C TRP A 158 4.02 -34.58 2.34
N LEU A 159 4.95 -35.42 1.85
CA LEU A 159 5.61 -35.19 0.57
C LEU A 159 4.63 -35.30 -0.61
N GLY A 160 3.65 -36.21 -0.55
CA GLY A 160 2.58 -36.32 -1.55
C GLY A 160 1.66 -35.09 -1.59
N GLU A 161 1.26 -34.57 -0.41
CA GLU A 161 0.48 -33.32 -0.31
C GLU A 161 1.28 -32.12 -0.85
N ALA A 162 2.59 -32.06 -0.53
CA ALA A 162 3.48 -31.03 -1.06
C ALA A 162 3.62 -31.10 -2.59
N GLU A 163 3.73 -32.30 -3.17
CA GLU A 163 3.77 -32.50 -4.63
C GLU A 163 2.48 -32.00 -5.29
N THR A 164 1.33 -32.36 -4.71
CA THR A 164 0.01 -31.95 -5.21
C THR A 164 -0.13 -30.43 -5.26
N VAL A 165 0.25 -29.74 -4.18
CA VAL A 165 0.17 -28.27 -4.13
C VAL A 165 1.20 -27.61 -5.04
N LEU A 166 2.42 -28.15 -5.12
CA LEU A 166 3.49 -27.58 -5.94
C LEU A 166 3.12 -27.55 -7.43
N ALA A 167 2.41 -28.57 -7.92
CA ALA A 167 2.01 -28.67 -9.32
C ALA A 167 1.19 -27.47 -9.81
N ASP A 168 0.39 -26.84 -8.95
CA ASP A 168 -0.42 -25.67 -9.28
C ASP A 168 -0.36 -24.53 -8.25
N CYS A 169 0.81 -24.31 -7.65
CA CYS A 169 1.02 -23.28 -6.63
C CYS A 169 0.99 -21.86 -7.23
N ARG A 170 -0.20 -21.25 -7.28
CA ARG A 170 -0.42 -19.91 -7.86
C ARG A 170 -0.72 -18.85 -6.81
N THR A 171 -1.41 -19.24 -5.74
CA THR A 171 -1.96 -18.32 -4.73
C THR A 171 -1.09 -18.25 -3.47
N PRO A 172 -1.17 -17.14 -2.69
CA PRO A 172 -0.49 -17.03 -1.40
C PRO A 172 -0.88 -18.14 -0.42
N THR A 173 -2.17 -18.51 -0.38
CA THR A 173 -2.66 -19.60 0.49
C THR A 173 -2.02 -20.94 0.13
N GLN A 174 -1.92 -21.27 -1.16
CA GLN A 174 -1.23 -22.49 -1.60
C GLN A 174 0.27 -22.46 -1.22
N LEU A 175 0.91 -21.30 -1.26
CA LEU A 175 2.32 -21.17 -0.85
C LEU A 175 2.50 -21.43 0.65
N VAL A 176 1.58 -20.93 1.48
CA VAL A 176 1.56 -21.21 2.92
C VAL A 176 1.32 -22.69 3.17
N SER A 177 0.31 -23.30 2.54
CA SER A 177 0.05 -24.74 2.64
C SER A 177 1.27 -25.57 2.24
N LEU A 178 1.93 -25.21 1.13
CA LEU A 178 3.15 -25.87 0.69
C LEU A 178 4.25 -25.80 1.76
N ALA A 179 4.51 -24.62 2.34
CA ALA A 179 5.48 -24.46 3.42
C ALA A 179 5.13 -25.33 4.64
N THR A 180 3.85 -25.37 5.03
CA THR A 180 3.38 -26.22 6.14
C THR A 180 3.58 -27.72 5.87
N TYR A 181 3.32 -28.19 4.65
CA TYR A 181 3.55 -29.59 4.29
C TYR A 181 5.04 -29.95 4.27
N LEU A 182 5.90 -29.04 3.79
CA LEU A 182 7.36 -29.22 3.87
C LEU A 182 7.84 -29.28 5.33
N GLU A 183 7.30 -28.42 6.21
CA GLU A 183 7.60 -28.46 7.65
C GLU A 183 7.15 -29.77 8.30
N ALA A 184 5.97 -30.27 7.96
CA ALA A 184 5.50 -31.56 8.44
C ALA A 184 6.42 -32.70 7.99
N ALA A 185 6.77 -32.78 6.70
CA ALA A 185 7.70 -33.78 6.18
C ALA A 185 9.07 -33.71 6.88
N VAL A 186 9.65 -32.50 7.01
CA VAL A 186 10.93 -32.30 7.70
C VAL A 186 10.87 -32.76 9.15
N ARG A 187 9.79 -32.46 9.88
CA ARG A 187 9.62 -32.90 11.28
C ARG A 187 9.57 -34.41 11.40
N HIS A 188 8.97 -35.11 10.45
CA HIS A 188 8.93 -36.58 10.44
C HIS A 188 10.30 -37.20 10.15
N ILE A 189 11.04 -36.67 9.17
CA ILE A 189 12.42 -37.08 8.89
C ILE A 189 13.29 -36.90 10.15
N GLN A 190 13.23 -35.73 10.79
CA GLN A 190 13.98 -35.45 12.02
C GLN A 190 13.61 -36.42 13.15
N ARG A 191 12.32 -36.70 13.33
CA ARG A 191 11.84 -37.63 14.36
C ARG A 191 12.40 -39.02 14.10
N HIS A 192 12.37 -39.49 12.85
CA HIS A 192 12.89 -40.80 12.49
C HIS A 192 14.42 -40.91 12.73
N GLU A 193 15.18 -39.88 12.34
CA GLU A 193 16.63 -39.80 12.62
C GLU A 193 16.93 -39.88 14.13
N GLN A 194 16.13 -39.21 14.95
CA GLN A 194 16.26 -39.26 16.42
C GLN A 194 15.95 -40.64 17.01
N HIS A 195 14.95 -41.36 16.48
CA HIS A 195 14.56 -42.67 16.99
C HIS A 195 15.51 -43.79 16.55
N THR A 196 16.02 -43.74 15.33
CA THR A 196 16.86 -44.78 14.74
C THR A 196 18.36 -44.52 14.91
N GLY A 197 18.76 -43.28 15.17
CA GLY A 197 20.15 -42.86 15.24
C GLY A 197 20.88 -42.89 13.90
N GLN A 198 20.15 -43.08 12.79
CA GLN A 198 20.71 -43.13 11.44
C GLN A 198 20.21 -41.95 10.60
N PRO A 199 21.10 -41.31 9.81
CA PRO A 199 20.68 -40.28 8.86
C PRO A 199 19.83 -40.91 7.76
N ILE A 200 18.73 -40.24 7.41
CA ILE A 200 17.83 -40.70 6.33
C ILE A 200 18.40 -40.43 4.93
N PRO A 201 18.97 -39.25 4.62
CA PRO A 201 19.46 -38.97 3.28
C PRO A 201 20.60 -39.91 2.88
N VAL A 202 20.40 -40.66 1.80
CA VAL A 202 21.36 -41.66 1.33
C VAL A 202 22.42 -41.06 0.40
N SER A 203 22.12 -39.93 -0.25
CA SER A 203 23.04 -39.17 -1.12
C SER A 203 23.34 -37.77 -0.60
N GLU A 204 24.49 -37.22 -1.02
CA GLU A 204 24.86 -35.83 -0.72
C GLU A 204 23.82 -34.83 -1.27
N ALA A 205 23.20 -35.13 -2.42
CA ALA A 205 22.18 -34.29 -3.02
C ALA A 205 20.88 -34.29 -2.19
N ALA A 206 20.43 -35.46 -1.72
CA ALA A 206 19.29 -35.57 -0.81
C ALA A 206 19.58 -34.87 0.53
N ALA A 207 20.81 -34.99 1.06
CA ALA A 207 21.23 -34.30 2.27
C ALA A 207 21.20 -32.78 2.11
N ALA A 208 21.64 -32.25 0.96
CA ALA A 208 21.59 -30.82 0.65
C ALA A 208 20.14 -30.31 0.54
N ALA A 209 19.26 -31.04 -0.14
CA ALA A 209 17.84 -30.69 -0.27
C ALA A 209 17.13 -30.69 1.09
N TYR A 210 17.39 -31.71 1.92
CA TYR A 210 16.87 -31.78 3.29
C TYR A 210 17.40 -30.64 4.18
N ALA A 211 18.70 -30.32 4.11
CA ALA A 211 19.28 -29.21 4.85
C ALA A 211 18.66 -27.86 4.44
N ALA A 212 18.42 -27.64 3.14
CA ALA A 212 17.75 -26.45 2.64
C ALA A 212 16.29 -26.35 3.15
N ALA A 213 15.56 -27.46 3.16
CA ALA A 213 14.20 -27.52 3.73
C ALA A 213 14.18 -27.23 5.23
N ARG A 214 15.12 -27.78 6.00
CA ARG A 214 15.27 -27.47 7.43
C ARG A 214 15.56 -26.00 7.69
N ALA A 215 16.46 -25.40 6.91
CA ALA A 215 16.79 -23.98 7.05
C ALA A 215 15.60 -23.08 6.69
N LEU A 216 14.79 -23.49 5.70
CA LEU A 216 13.56 -22.79 5.34
C LEU A 216 12.55 -22.80 6.49
N THR A 217 12.29 -23.98 7.08
CA THR A 217 11.26 -24.14 8.11
C THR A 217 11.67 -23.56 9.47
N ALA A 218 12.96 -23.59 9.80
CA ALA A 218 13.48 -22.97 11.02
C ALA A 218 13.31 -21.43 11.04
N ASN A 219 13.30 -20.80 9.87
CA ASN A 219 13.06 -19.35 9.74
C ASN A 219 11.57 -18.98 9.80
N ASP A 220 10.66 -19.95 9.68
CA ASP A 220 9.21 -19.75 9.73
C ASP A 220 8.62 -19.96 11.13
N SER A 221 9.25 -20.77 11.97
CA SER A 221 8.81 -20.99 13.35
C SER A 221 9.27 -19.88 14.33
N GLY A 222 9.87 -18.79 13.81
CA GLY A 222 10.48 -17.70 14.58
C GLY A 222 9.75 -16.36 14.57
N GLU A 223 8.54 -16.29 14.00
CA GLU A 223 7.59 -15.17 14.17
C GLU A 223 6.56 -15.47 15.27
#